data_AF-A0A924MYU9-F1
#
_entry.id   AF-A0A924MYU9-F1
#
_cell.length_a   1.000
_cell.length_b   1.000
_cell.length_c   1.000
_cell.angle_alpha   90.00
_cell.angle_beta   90.00
_cell.angle_gamma   90.00
#
_symmetry.space_group_name_H-M   'P 1'
#
loop_
_entity.id
_entity.type
_entity.pdbx_description
1 polymer ?
#
loop_
_entity_poly.entity_id
_entity_poly.type
_entity_poly.pdbx_seq_one_letter_code
_entity_poly.pdbx_strand_id
1 'polypeptide(L)' 'MKPDLFGFAVRRWQFTLVAFGLLVMLGVNAFLSVPRSEDPHFPIPIVVIRAVLPGAEPSEMEQLVADPIE' A
#
# COMPACT_ATOMS: atom_id res chain seq x y z
N MET A 1 -17.29 -31.29 24.45
CA MET A 1 -16.87 -30.22 25.40
C MET A 1 -16.83 -28.90 24.64
N LYS A 2 -17.55 -27.87 25.09
CA LYS A 2 -17.44 -26.53 24.49
C LYS A 2 -16.20 -25.84 25.09
N PRO A 3 -15.28 -25.30 24.29
CA PRO A 3 -14.16 -24.55 24.84
C PRO A 3 -14.69 -23.27 25.51
N ASP A 4 -14.49 -23.17 26.82
CA ASP A 4 -14.84 -21.98 27.61
C ASP A 4 -13.66 -21.01 27.60
N LEU A 5 -13.77 -19.98 26.76
CA LEU A 5 -12.74 -18.96 26.56
C LEU A 5 -12.51 -18.11 27.81
N PHE A 6 -13.58 -17.78 28.54
CA PHE A 6 -13.51 -16.96 29.75
C PHE A 6 -12.85 -17.75 30.88
N GLY A 7 -13.27 -18.99 31.09
CA GLY A 7 -12.64 -19.86 32.08
C GLY A 7 -11.19 -20.22 31.73
N PHE A 8 -10.83 -20.26 30.45
CA PHE A 8 -9.42 -20.37 30.02
C PHE A 8 -8.63 -19.14 30.45
N ALA A 9 -9.12 -17.95 30.12
CA ALA A 9 -8.42 -16.69 30.34
C ALA A 9 -8.19 -16.40 31.85
N VAL A 10 -9.19 -16.71 32.69
CA VAL A 10 -9.12 -16.53 34.15
C VAL A 10 -8.15 -17.53 34.79
N ARG A 11 -8.21 -18.82 34.42
CA ARG A 11 -7.30 -19.83 34.99
C ARG A 11 -5.84 -19.64 34.56
N ARG A 12 -5.60 -19.01 33.41
CA ARG A 12 -4.28 -18.79 32.81
C ARG A 12 -3.95 -17.30 32.74
N TRP A 13 -4.19 -16.58 33.83
CA TRP A 13 -4.10 -15.13 33.87
C TRP A 13 -2.71 -14.58 33.50
N GLN A 14 -1.60 -15.27 33.81
CA GLN A 14 -0.27 -14.82 33.40
C GLN A 14 -0.10 -14.82 31.88
N PHE A 15 -0.52 -15.91 31.22
CA PHE A 15 -0.51 -16.00 29.77
C PHE A 15 -1.43 -14.92 29.15
N THR A 16 -2.63 -14.75 29.70
CA THR A 16 -3.59 -13.74 29.24
C THR A 16 -3.02 -12.33 29.35
N LEU A 17 -2.36 -11.99 30.47
CA LEU A 17 -1.74 -10.67 30.66
C LEU A 17 -0.57 -10.44 29.71
N VAL A 18 0.29 -11.44 29.50
CA VAL A 18 1.40 -11.32 28.56
C VAL A 18 0.88 -11.13 27.12
N ALA A 19 -0.08 -11.95 26.71
CA ALA A 19 -0.70 -11.85 25.38
C ALA A 19 -1.39 -10.49 25.18
N PHE A 20 -2.13 -10.02 26.20
CA PHE A 20 -2.76 -8.70 26.18
C PHE A 20 -1.72 -7.57 26.11
N GLY A 21 -0.64 -7.66 26.89
CA GLY A 21 0.47 -6.70 26.86
C GLY A 21 1.13 -6.62 25.48
N LEU A 22 1.32 -7.75 24.81
CA LEU A 22 1.84 -7.79 23.44
C LEU A 22 0.88 -7.11 22.45
N LEU A 23 -0.44 -7.32 22.58
CA LEU A 23 -1.43 -6.63 21.74
C LEU A 23 -1.43 -5.12 21.98
N VAL A 24 -1.28 -4.67 23.22
CA VAL A 24 -1.15 -3.25 23.55
C VAL A 24 0.14 -2.67 22.94
N MET A 25 1.27 -3.35 23.07
CA MET A 25 2.53 -2.92 22.46
C MET A 25 2.43 -2.82 20.94
N LEU A 26 1.78 -3.78 20.29
CA LEU A 26 1.51 -3.76 18.86
C LEU A 26 0.64 -2.56 18.47
N GLY A 27 -0.41 -2.29 19.25
CA GLY A 27 -1.29 -1.13 19.04
C GLY A 27 -0.56 0.21 19.20
N VAL A 28 0.29 0.34 20.21
CA VAL A 28 1.12 1.53 20.42
C VAL A 28 2.12 1.70 19.28
N ASN A 29 2.79 0.62 18.86
CA ASN A 29 3.71 0.66 17.74
C ASN A 29 2.98 1.13 16.46
N ALA A 30 1.83 0.54 16.14
CA ALA A 30 1.03 0.93 14.99
C ALA A 30 0.59 2.41 15.07
N PHE A 31 0.10 2.85 16.23
CA PHE A 31 -0.31 4.24 16.41
C PHE A 31 0.82 5.24 16.12
N LEU A 32 2.05 4.90 16.48
CA LEU A 32 3.23 5.75 16.29
C LEU A 32 3.90 5.59 14.92
N SER A 33 3.81 4.41 14.31
CA SER A 33 4.55 4.08 13.08
C SER A 33 3.75 4.28 11.81
N VAL A 34 2.41 4.26 11.88
CA VAL A 34 1.56 4.45 10.69
C VAL A 34 1.76 5.88 10.17
N PRO A 35 2.27 6.05 8.93
CA PRO A 35 2.47 7.36 8.36
C PRO A 35 1.12 8.03 8.15
N ARG A 36 1.03 9.29 8.58
CA ARG A 36 -0.16 10.12 8.39
C ARG A 36 0.20 11.20 7.39
N SER A 37 -0.46 11.20 6.25
CA SER A 37 -0.36 12.25 5.25
C SER A 37 -1.65 13.04 5.26
N GLU A 38 -1.55 14.35 5.48
CA GLU A 38 -2.69 15.27 5.39
C GLU A 38 -3.23 15.33 3.96
N ASP A 39 -2.32 15.32 2.99
CA ASP A 39 -2.62 15.15 1.57
C ASP A 39 -1.92 13.89 1.04
N PRO A 40 -2.64 12.75 0.92
CA PRO A 40 -2.07 11.52 0.38
C PRO A 40 -1.70 11.72 -1.09
N HIS A 41 -0.41 11.59 -1.41
CA HIS A 41 0.05 11.68 -2.79
C HIS A 41 -0.48 10.48 -3.58
N PHE A 42 -1.41 10.73 -4.49
CA PHE A 42 -1.90 9.73 -5.43
C PHE A 42 -1.05 9.79 -6.70
N PRO A 43 -0.12 8.83 -6.91
CA PRO A 43 0.55 8.75 -8.21
C PRO A 43 -0.51 8.38 -9.25
N ILE A 44 -0.92 9.36 -10.05
CA ILE A 44 -1.75 9.10 -11.23
C ILE A 44 -0.86 8.30 -12.18
N PRO A 45 -1.27 7.10 -12.62
CA PRO A 45 -0.45 6.24 -13.47
C PRO A 45 -0.42 6.82 -14.89
N ILE A 46 0.37 7.88 -15.08
CA ILE A 46 0.58 8.52 -16.37
C ILE A 46 1.90 7.99 -16.94
N VAL A 47 1.85 7.49 -18.16
CA VAL A 47 3.03 7.10 -18.93
C VAL A 47 3.22 8.14 -20.03
N VAL A 48 4.37 8.80 -20.05
CA VAL A 48 4.72 9.79 -21.08
C VAL A 48 5.70 9.16 -22.05
N ILE A 49 5.27 8.97 -23.30
CA ILE A 49 6.11 8.46 -24.39
C ILE A 49 6.58 9.66 -25.21
N ARG A 50 7.89 9.81 -25.38
CA ARG A 50 8.49 10.88 -26.19
C ARG A 50 9.31 10.27 -27.31
N ALA A 51 8.83 10.40 -28.54
CA ALA A 51 9.54 9.98 -29.73
C ALA A 51 10.08 11.19 -30.50
N VAL A 52 11.27 11.06 -31.08
CA VAL A 52 11.91 12.11 -31.89
C VAL A 52 12.52 11.47 -33.13
N LEU A 53 12.08 11.91 -34.30
CA LEU A 53 12.67 11.55 -35.60
C LEU A 53 13.15 12.83 -36.30
N PRO A 54 14.46 13.13 -36.27
CA PRO A 54 15.00 14.35 -36.86
C PRO A 54 14.82 14.39 -38.38
N GLY A 55 14.34 15.52 -38.91
CA GLY A 55 14.21 15.75 -40.34
C GLY A 55 13.00 15.13 -41.02
N ALA A 56 12.10 14.47 -40.26
CA ALA A 56 10.83 13.98 -40.78
C ALA A 56 9.83 15.11 -40.99
N GLU A 57 9.04 15.01 -42.06
CA GLU A 57 7.86 15.86 -42.25
C GLU A 57 6.77 15.51 -41.21
N PRO A 58 5.85 16.43 -40.88
CA PRO A 58 4.77 16.17 -39.93
C PRO A 58 3.92 14.94 -40.29
N SER A 59 3.68 14.70 -41.59
CA SER A 59 2.94 13.54 -42.08
C SER A 59 3.69 12.23 -41.89
N GLU A 60 5.02 12.24 -41.95
CA GLU A 60 5.85 11.06 -41.69
C GLU A 60 5.90 10.74 -40.19
N MET A 61 5.90 11.77 -39.33
CA MET A 61 5.79 11.57 -37.88
C MET A 61 4.47 10.91 -37.48
N GLU A 62 3.36 11.25 -38.15
CA GLU A 62 2.06 10.61 -37.93
C GLU A 62 2.10 9.14 -38.34
N GLN A 63 2.43 8.86 -39.60
CA GLN A 63 2.35 7.51 -40.17
C GLN A 63 3.38 6.52 -39.60
N LEU A 64 4.60 6.99 -39.30
CA LEU A 64 5.71 6.11 -38.90
C LEU A 64 5.88 6.02 -37.38
N VAL A 65 5.33 6.98 -36.62
CA VAL A 65 5.57 7.08 -35.18
C VAL A 65 4.26 7.16 -34.38
N ALA A 66 3.32 8.05 -34.70
CA ALA A 66 2.08 8.17 -33.93
C ALA A 66 1.15 6.96 -34.15
N ASP A 67 0.78 6.64 -35.40
CA ASP A 67 -0.15 5.55 -35.72
C ASP A 67 0.28 4.18 -35.17
N PRO A 68 1.59 3.81 -35.16
CA PRO A 68 2.01 2.55 -34.57
C PRO A 68 2.07 2.55 -33.03
N ILE A 69 2.07 3.73 -32.39
CA ILE A 69 2.18 3.89 -30.94
C ILE A 69 0.80 4.03 -30.27
N GLU A 70 -0.18 4.65 -30.95
CA GLU A 70 -1.58 4.70 -30.50
C GLU A 70 -2.23 3.31 -30.39
#